data_AF-A0A916DIM6-F1
#
_entry.id   AF-A0A916DIM6-F1
#
_cell.length_a   1.000
_cell.length_b   1.000
_cell.length_c   1.000
_cell.angle_alpha   90.00
_cell.angle_beta   90.00
_cell.angle_gamma   90.00
#
_symmetry.space_group_name_H-M   'P 1'
#
loop_
_entity.id
_entity.type
_entity.pdbx_description
1 polymer ?
#
loop_
_entity_poly.entity_id
_entity_poly.type
_entity_poly.pdbx_seq_one_letter_code
_entity_poly.pdbx_strand_id
1 'polypeptide(L)'
;MHVTFYGAVREVTGSMHLITTERDRVLLDCGLFQGRRREAAEKNRVLPFDPGLLTNVVLSHAHTDHSGRIPVVTKNGFAGRIVCTRATKSACDYLLPDSASIQQSDADYLNYKTLRTALSRNSTAPRRKGEAVPDLGEIKKLLKKGRHELNIETISDLMAKLRLEAVKPLYTPPDAAKALTYFDPYPYRQKVDIGTQMSCTFYDAGHILGSAISMVTASVNGRALKICFSGDIGRFDKPILNDPELVFAEADRDVDLLIMESTY
;
A
#
# COMPACT_ATOMS: atom_id res chain seq x y z
N MET A 1 10.19 -13.78 -20.67
CA MET A 1 9.91 -13.23 -19.32
C MET A 1 10.47 -11.82 -19.27
N HIS A 2 9.73 -10.88 -18.73
CA HIS A 2 10.16 -9.50 -18.53
C HIS A 2 9.96 -9.10 -17.07
N VAL A 3 10.85 -8.28 -16.53
CA VAL A 3 10.73 -7.68 -15.21
C VAL A 3 10.70 -6.17 -15.37
N THR A 4 9.65 -5.53 -14.85
CA THR A 4 9.49 -4.08 -14.87
C THR A 4 9.52 -3.56 -13.44
N PHE A 5 10.33 -2.53 -13.19
CA PHE A 5 10.46 -1.93 -11.87
C PHE A 5 9.66 -0.63 -11.82
N TYR A 6 8.69 -0.53 -10.90
CA TYR A 6 7.78 0.61 -10.80
C TYR A 6 8.00 1.49 -9.57
N GLY A 7 8.69 1.00 -8.55
CA GLY A 7 9.03 1.75 -7.34
C GLY A 7 10.13 1.05 -6.55
N ALA A 8 10.64 1.71 -5.50
CA ALA A 8 11.86 1.32 -4.79
C ALA A 8 13.11 1.19 -5.69
N VAL A 9 13.20 1.99 -6.77
CA VAL A 9 14.37 2.05 -7.65
C VAL A 9 15.03 3.41 -7.52
N ARG A 10 16.23 3.44 -6.92
CA ARG A 10 16.92 4.70 -6.53
C ARG A 10 16.10 5.53 -5.52
N GLU A 11 15.19 4.88 -4.80
CA GLU A 11 14.42 5.40 -3.67
C GLU A 11 14.07 4.22 -2.74
N VAL A 12 13.73 4.48 -1.48
CA VAL A 12 13.47 3.42 -0.48
C VAL A 12 12.04 2.87 -0.58
N THR A 13 11.05 3.77 -0.62
CA THR A 13 9.65 3.36 -0.44
C THR A 13 8.94 3.05 -1.74
N GLY A 14 7.79 2.37 -1.65
CA GLY A 14 6.91 2.12 -2.79
C GLY A 14 7.32 0.89 -3.59
N SER A 15 7.85 -0.15 -2.92
CA SER A 15 8.28 -1.39 -3.54
C SER A 15 7.18 -1.95 -4.44
N MET A 16 7.51 -2.11 -5.73
CA MET A 16 6.57 -2.57 -6.75
C MET A 16 7.33 -3.04 -8.00
N HIS A 17 7.31 -4.35 -8.25
CA HIS A 17 8.03 -4.95 -9.37
C HIS A 17 7.14 -5.95 -10.09
N LEU A 18 6.97 -5.83 -11.41
CA LEU A 18 6.09 -6.70 -12.18
C LEU A 18 6.89 -7.72 -12.98
N ILE A 19 6.64 -9.01 -12.74
CA ILE A 19 7.13 -10.09 -13.58
C ILE A 19 6.03 -10.45 -14.58
N THR A 20 6.37 -10.46 -15.88
CA THR A 20 5.45 -10.79 -16.96
C THR A 20 5.99 -11.96 -17.80
N THR A 21 5.14 -12.97 -18.00
CA THR A 21 5.30 -14.04 -19.00
C THR A 21 4.23 -13.88 -20.09
N GLU A 22 4.09 -14.87 -20.97
CA GLU A 22 3.01 -14.86 -21.97
C GLU A 22 1.62 -15.00 -21.33
N ARG A 23 1.53 -15.66 -20.17
CA ARG A 23 0.26 -15.98 -19.50
C ARG A 23 0.08 -15.32 -18.15
N ASP A 24 1.17 -15.01 -17.46
CA ASP A 24 1.15 -14.54 -16.07
C ASP A 24 1.71 -13.12 -15.94
N ARG A 25 1.11 -12.35 -15.02
CA ARG A 25 1.51 -11.00 -14.64
C ARG A 25 1.49 -10.92 -13.12
N VAL A 26 2.62 -11.25 -12.51
CA VAL A 26 2.76 -11.35 -11.06
C VAL A 26 3.47 -10.13 -10.53
N LEU A 27 2.82 -9.41 -9.62
CA LEU A 27 3.39 -8.26 -8.94
C LEU A 27 4.13 -8.71 -7.67
N LEU A 28 5.39 -8.30 -7.50
CA LEU A 28 6.14 -8.42 -6.27
C LEU A 28 6.01 -7.11 -5.50
N ASP A 29 5.41 -7.20 -4.32
CA ASP A 29 5.01 -6.09 -3.46
C ASP A 29 4.07 -5.06 -4.14
N CYS A 30 3.39 -4.28 -3.32
CA CYS A 30 2.53 -3.18 -3.73
C CYS A 30 2.55 -2.09 -2.65
N GLY A 31 3.68 -1.41 -2.56
CA GLY A 31 4.02 -0.48 -1.48
C GLY A 31 3.54 0.95 -1.64
N LEU A 32 3.29 1.64 -0.52
CA LEU A 32 3.10 3.09 -0.51
C LEU A 32 4.45 3.81 -0.64
N PHE A 33 4.49 4.82 -1.50
CA PHE A 33 5.53 5.85 -1.44
C PHE A 33 5.34 6.70 -0.18
N GLN A 34 6.40 6.93 0.55
CA GLN A 34 6.41 7.78 1.75
C GLN A 34 7.33 9.01 1.54
N GLY A 35 7.34 9.94 2.49
CA GLY A 35 8.15 11.15 2.43
C GLY A 35 7.32 12.42 2.22
N ARG A 36 7.72 13.29 1.28
CA ARG A 36 7.06 14.59 1.06
C ARG A 36 5.60 14.38 0.67
N ARG A 37 4.68 14.90 1.50
CA ARG A 37 3.23 14.63 1.40
C ARG A 37 2.65 14.78 -0.02
N ARG A 38 2.99 15.85 -0.74
CA ARG A 38 2.46 16.09 -2.10
C ARG A 38 2.95 15.04 -3.11
N GLU A 39 4.25 14.78 -3.14
CA GLU A 39 4.86 13.82 -4.05
C GLU A 39 4.38 12.39 -3.76
N ALA A 40 4.37 11.99 -2.49
CA ALA A 40 3.86 10.69 -2.07
C ALA A 40 2.37 10.53 -2.45
N ALA A 41 1.55 11.57 -2.26
CA ALA A 41 0.15 11.53 -2.63
C ALA A 41 -0.05 11.38 -4.16
N GLU A 42 0.73 12.09 -4.98
CA GLU A 42 0.67 11.99 -6.44
C GLU A 42 1.08 10.57 -6.91
N LYS A 43 2.23 10.06 -6.44
CA LYS A 43 2.72 8.71 -6.79
C LYS A 43 1.76 7.60 -6.36
N ASN A 44 1.15 7.71 -5.18
CA ASN A 44 0.27 6.67 -4.65
C ASN A 44 -1.11 6.61 -5.33
N ARG A 45 -1.60 7.73 -5.86
CA ARG A 45 -2.94 7.81 -6.49
C ARG A 45 -3.01 7.15 -7.87
N VAL A 46 -1.90 7.09 -8.60
CA VAL A 46 -1.86 6.57 -9.97
C VAL A 46 -1.09 5.26 -9.99
N LEU A 47 -1.74 4.18 -10.41
CA LEU A 47 -1.07 2.91 -10.68
C LEU A 47 -0.50 2.94 -12.11
N PRO A 48 0.73 2.42 -12.34
CA PRO A 48 1.37 2.49 -13.65
C PRO A 48 0.87 1.41 -14.63
N PHE A 49 -0.17 0.66 -14.27
CA PHE A 49 -0.81 -0.39 -15.05
C PHE A 49 -2.26 -0.57 -14.61
N ASP A 50 -3.05 -1.27 -15.42
CA ASP A 50 -4.40 -1.73 -15.08
C ASP A 50 -4.32 -2.90 -14.09
N PRO A 51 -4.86 -2.78 -12.86
CA PRO A 51 -4.87 -3.86 -11.86
C PRO A 51 -5.58 -5.13 -12.31
N GLY A 52 -6.55 -5.03 -13.21
CA GLY A 52 -7.28 -6.18 -13.76
C GLY A 52 -6.42 -7.12 -14.61
N LEU A 53 -5.23 -6.66 -15.03
CA LEU A 53 -4.28 -7.47 -15.79
C LEU A 53 -3.40 -8.35 -14.89
N LEU A 54 -3.32 -8.07 -13.58
CA LEU A 54 -2.48 -8.87 -12.68
C LEU A 54 -3.11 -10.24 -12.45
N THR A 55 -2.31 -11.29 -12.57
CA THR A 55 -2.76 -12.65 -12.21
C THR A 55 -2.72 -12.86 -10.71
N ASN A 56 -1.63 -12.46 -10.05
CA ASN A 56 -1.45 -12.56 -8.59
C ASN A 56 -0.48 -11.48 -8.09
N VAL A 57 -0.44 -11.29 -6.77
CA VAL A 57 0.56 -10.51 -6.05
C VAL A 57 1.33 -11.46 -5.13
N VAL A 58 2.65 -11.30 -5.05
CA VAL A 58 3.50 -11.90 -4.02
C VAL A 58 3.94 -10.78 -3.10
N LEU A 59 3.62 -10.89 -1.80
CA LEU A 59 3.98 -9.89 -0.80
C LEU A 59 5.09 -10.45 0.10
N SER A 60 6.23 -9.75 0.12
CA SER A 60 7.40 -10.14 0.91
C SER A 60 7.14 -10.00 2.41
N HIS A 61 6.57 -8.88 2.84
CA HIS A 61 6.28 -8.59 4.24
C HIS A 61 5.26 -7.47 4.43
N ALA A 62 4.86 -7.21 5.68
CA ALA A 62 3.67 -6.41 5.98
C ALA A 62 3.90 -4.88 6.02
N HIS A 63 5.14 -4.37 5.94
CA HIS A 63 5.38 -2.93 6.00
C HIS A 63 4.61 -2.17 4.93
N THR A 64 4.18 -0.94 5.25
CA THR A 64 3.25 -0.17 4.40
C THR A 64 3.88 0.29 3.09
N ASP A 65 5.19 0.44 3.01
CA ASP A 65 5.95 0.65 1.79
C ASP A 65 6.20 -0.62 0.95
N HIS A 66 5.63 -1.76 1.36
CA HIS A 66 5.54 -3.02 0.60
C HIS A 66 4.10 -3.51 0.41
N SER A 67 3.20 -3.23 1.37
CA SER A 67 1.82 -3.73 1.38
C SER A 67 0.77 -2.63 1.18
N GLY A 68 1.13 -1.37 1.40
CA GLY A 68 0.15 -0.33 1.69
C GLY A 68 -0.70 0.13 0.51
N ARG A 69 -0.36 -0.22 -0.73
CA ARG A 69 -1.18 0.02 -1.93
C ARG A 69 -2.02 -1.18 -2.35
N ILE A 70 -1.93 -2.32 -1.64
CA ILE A 70 -2.79 -3.48 -1.89
C ILE A 70 -4.28 -3.10 -1.93
N PRO A 71 -4.84 -2.33 -0.98
CA PRO A 71 -6.24 -1.92 -1.06
C PRO A 71 -6.59 -1.05 -2.27
N VAL A 72 -5.60 -0.34 -2.83
CA VAL A 72 -5.77 0.43 -4.07
C VAL A 72 -5.86 -0.52 -5.27
N VAL A 73 -5.07 -1.58 -5.32
CA VAL A 73 -5.13 -2.58 -6.40
C VAL A 73 -6.43 -3.38 -6.34
N THR A 74 -6.82 -3.90 -5.17
CA THR A 74 -8.01 -4.75 -5.00
C THR A 74 -9.32 -4.02 -5.29
N LYS A 75 -9.42 -2.72 -4.99
CA LYS A 75 -10.63 -1.95 -5.30
C LYS A 75 -10.75 -1.54 -6.78
N ASN A 76 -9.67 -1.61 -7.54
CA ASN A 76 -9.59 -1.16 -8.94
C ASN A 76 -9.53 -2.34 -9.94
N GLY A 77 -10.23 -3.45 -9.66
CA GLY A 77 -10.47 -4.51 -10.64
C GLY A 77 -9.55 -5.74 -10.55
N PHE A 78 -8.61 -5.77 -9.60
CA PHE A 78 -7.82 -6.98 -9.35
C PHE A 78 -8.69 -8.16 -8.90
N ALA A 79 -8.42 -9.33 -9.48
CA ALA A 79 -9.17 -10.57 -9.23
C ALA A 79 -8.29 -11.76 -8.82
N GLY A 80 -6.98 -11.54 -8.67
CA GLY A 80 -6.02 -12.57 -8.31
C GLY A 80 -5.96 -12.86 -6.81
N ARG A 81 -4.88 -13.52 -6.37
CA ARG A 81 -4.58 -13.76 -4.96
C ARG A 81 -3.35 -12.96 -4.52
N ILE A 82 -3.28 -12.66 -3.24
CA ILE A 82 -2.14 -12.03 -2.58
C ILE A 82 -1.44 -13.10 -1.76
N VAL A 83 -0.38 -13.67 -2.33
CA VAL A 83 0.37 -14.78 -1.79
C VAL A 83 1.47 -14.25 -0.87
N CYS A 84 1.49 -14.70 0.38
CA CYS A 84 2.44 -14.25 1.39
C CYS A 84 2.60 -15.28 2.51
N THR A 85 3.39 -14.96 3.53
CA THR A 85 3.46 -15.80 4.73
C THR A 85 2.25 -15.61 5.65
N ARG A 86 1.94 -16.61 6.49
CA ARG A 86 0.86 -16.52 7.49
C ARG A 86 1.02 -15.33 8.43
N ALA A 87 2.23 -15.10 8.92
CA ALA A 87 2.52 -13.98 9.81
C ALA A 87 2.37 -12.62 9.10
N THR A 88 2.80 -12.51 7.83
CA THR A 88 2.58 -11.30 7.03
C THR A 88 1.10 -11.00 6.85
N LYS A 89 0.27 -12.01 6.53
CA LYS A 89 -1.19 -11.85 6.48
C LYS A 89 -1.73 -11.34 7.82
N SER A 90 -1.36 -11.99 8.93
CA SER A 90 -1.82 -11.59 10.27
C SER A 90 -1.40 -10.17 10.65
N ALA A 91 -0.20 -9.72 10.26
CA ALA A 91 0.21 -8.34 10.47
C ALA A 91 -0.62 -7.36 9.62
N CYS A 92 -0.88 -7.70 8.36
CA CYS A 92 -1.74 -6.90 7.46
C CYS A 92 -3.18 -6.76 7.97
N ASP A 93 -3.71 -7.74 8.72
CA ASP A 93 -5.06 -7.66 9.33
C ASP A 93 -5.21 -6.44 10.27
N TYR A 94 -4.11 -5.95 10.85
CA TYR A 94 -4.09 -4.77 11.71
C TYR A 94 -3.58 -3.53 10.97
N LEU A 95 -2.48 -3.67 10.23
CA LEU A 95 -1.79 -2.52 9.62
C LEU A 95 -2.62 -1.86 8.51
N LEU A 96 -3.33 -2.64 7.68
CA LEU A 96 -4.11 -2.06 6.57
C LEU A 96 -5.35 -1.30 7.07
N PRO A 97 -6.18 -1.83 8.01
CA PRO A 97 -7.28 -1.06 8.58
C PRO A 97 -6.84 0.17 9.38
N ASP A 98 -5.74 0.07 10.12
CA ASP A 98 -5.17 1.22 10.84
C ASP A 98 -4.71 2.32 9.87
N SER A 99 -3.93 1.96 8.85
CA SER A 99 -3.51 2.88 7.78
C SER A 99 -4.72 3.55 7.10
N ALA A 100 -5.78 2.80 6.80
CA ALA A 100 -7.02 3.34 6.27
C ALA A 100 -7.66 4.37 7.20
N SER A 101 -7.71 4.07 8.50
CA SER A 101 -8.34 4.91 9.52
C SER A 101 -7.55 6.21 9.72
N ILE A 102 -6.22 6.13 9.71
CA ILE A 102 -5.31 7.29 9.74
C ILE A 102 -5.52 8.15 8.49
N GLN A 103 -5.52 7.55 7.30
CA GLN A 103 -5.72 8.28 6.04
C GLN A 103 -7.08 9.00 5.99
N GLN A 104 -8.14 8.35 6.47
CA GLN A 104 -9.48 8.94 6.51
C GLN A 104 -9.52 10.12 7.48
N SER A 105 -8.98 9.94 8.69
CA SER A 105 -8.88 11.01 9.69
C SER A 105 -8.08 12.22 9.18
N ASP A 106 -6.97 11.97 8.48
CA ASP A 106 -6.15 13.00 7.85
C ASP A 106 -6.93 13.77 6.77
N ALA A 107 -7.66 13.06 5.90
CA ALA A 107 -8.49 13.67 4.87
C ALA A 107 -9.60 14.55 5.48
N ASP A 108 -10.31 14.02 6.49
CA ASP A 108 -11.37 14.73 7.19
C ASP A 108 -10.87 16.01 7.86
N TYR A 109 -9.72 15.92 8.53
CA TYR A 109 -9.10 17.07 9.18
C TYR A 109 -8.62 18.13 8.17
N LEU A 110 -8.05 17.71 7.04
CA LEU A 110 -7.64 18.64 5.98
C LEU A 110 -8.86 19.33 5.35
N ASN A 111 -9.95 18.60 5.10
CA ASN A 111 -11.20 19.16 4.60
C ASN A 111 -11.81 20.17 5.59
N TYR A 112 -11.83 19.83 6.88
CA TYR A 112 -12.21 20.76 7.95
C TYR A 112 -11.39 22.06 7.89
N LYS A 113 -10.06 21.95 7.77
CA LYS A 113 -9.17 23.13 7.74
C LYS A 113 -9.41 23.98 6.50
N THR A 114 -9.56 23.36 5.33
CA THR A 114 -9.86 24.04 4.06
C THR A 114 -11.18 24.80 4.16
N LEU A 115 -12.24 24.14 4.60
CA LEU A 115 -13.57 24.74 4.73
C LEU A 115 -13.60 25.86 5.77
N ARG A 116 -13.00 25.64 6.95
CA ARG A 116 -12.90 26.68 7.98
C ARG A 116 -12.18 27.92 7.45
N THR A 117 -11.11 27.73 6.68
CA THR A 117 -10.36 28.83 6.07
C THR A 117 -11.19 29.56 5.02
N ALA A 118 -11.89 28.83 4.16
CA ALA A 118 -12.76 29.41 3.14
C ALA A 118 -13.90 30.24 3.75
N LEU A 119 -14.60 29.70 4.75
CA LEU A 119 -15.67 30.41 5.48
C LEU A 119 -15.14 31.67 6.19
N SER A 120 -13.91 31.61 6.74
CA SER A 120 -13.27 32.77 7.38
C SER A 120 -12.74 33.83 6.40
N ARG A 121 -12.53 33.50 5.12
CA ARG A 121 -12.10 34.44 4.07
C ARG A 121 -13.28 35.08 3.36
N ASN A 122 -14.40 34.37 3.20
CA ASN A 122 -15.66 34.98 2.76
C ASN A 122 -16.17 36.04 3.76
N SER A 123 -15.64 36.08 4.97
CA SER A 123 -15.82 37.19 5.90
C SER A 123 -14.98 38.43 5.70
N THR A 124 -13.95 38.39 4.84
CA THR A 124 -13.02 39.51 4.62
C THR A 124 -13.21 40.24 3.28
N ALA A 125 -14.15 39.82 2.44
CA ALA A 125 -14.55 40.56 1.23
C ALA A 125 -15.21 41.92 1.60
N PRO A 126 -15.17 42.96 0.74
CA PRO A 126 -15.83 44.24 1.04
C PRO A 126 -17.34 44.02 1.19
N ARG A 127 -17.82 44.19 2.42
CA ARG A 127 -19.19 43.91 2.85
C ARG A 127 -20.10 45.11 2.67
N ARG A 128 -21.39 44.84 2.47
CA ARG A 128 -22.42 45.88 2.59
C ARG A 128 -22.53 46.28 4.07
N LYS A 129 -22.71 47.58 4.34
CA LYS A 129 -22.93 48.11 5.71
C LYS A 129 -24.05 47.31 6.38
N GLY A 130 -23.74 46.56 7.44
CA GLY A 130 -24.69 45.76 8.21
C GLY A 130 -24.47 44.24 8.22
N GLU A 131 -23.55 43.68 7.43
CA GLU A 131 -23.27 42.23 7.45
C GLU A 131 -22.36 41.82 8.62
N ALA A 132 -22.92 41.01 9.55
CA ALA A 132 -22.24 40.50 10.74
C ALA A 132 -21.00 39.64 10.39
N VAL A 133 -19.88 39.86 11.10
CA VAL A 133 -18.68 39.00 11.01
C VAL A 133 -19.06 37.59 11.47
N PRO A 134 -18.90 36.54 10.66
CA PRO A 134 -19.16 35.18 11.11
C PRO A 134 -18.17 34.89 12.22
N ASP A 135 -18.74 34.61 13.39
CA ASP A 135 -17.98 34.26 14.56
C ASP A 135 -17.24 32.94 14.30
N LEU A 136 -15.93 32.95 14.56
CA LEU A 136 -15.10 31.75 14.53
C LEU A 136 -15.65 30.65 15.47
N GLY A 137 -16.35 31.05 16.54
CA GLY A 137 -17.12 30.17 17.42
C GLY A 137 -18.26 29.48 16.70
N GLU A 138 -19.09 30.22 15.96
CA GLU A 138 -20.20 29.68 15.16
C GLU A 138 -19.73 28.74 14.04
N ILE A 139 -18.67 29.11 13.31
CA ILE A 139 -18.07 28.22 12.29
C ILE A 139 -17.61 26.92 12.93
N LYS A 140 -16.96 26.98 14.11
CA LYS A 140 -16.53 25.76 14.82
C LYS A 140 -17.71 24.92 15.29
N LYS A 141 -18.79 25.52 15.79
CA LYS A 141 -20.01 24.82 16.20
C LYS A 141 -20.70 24.13 15.01
N LEU A 142 -20.69 24.76 13.84
CA LEU A 142 -21.24 24.18 12.61
C LEU A 142 -20.45 22.94 12.15
N LEU A 143 -19.12 23.04 12.17
CA LEU A 143 -18.23 22.02 11.60
C LEU A 143 -17.87 20.88 12.59
N LYS A 144 -18.35 20.91 13.84
CA LYS A 144 -18.01 19.93 14.86
C LYS A 144 -19.24 19.42 15.61
N LYS A 145 -19.30 18.10 15.87
CA LYS A 145 -20.28 17.46 16.77
C LYS A 145 -19.70 17.41 18.20
N GLY A 146 -19.29 18.56 18.74
CA GLY A 146 -18.67 18.68 20.08
C GLY A 146 -17.22 19.14 20.07
N ARG A 147 -16.44 18.80 21.11
CA ARG A 147 -15.08 19.36 21.30
C ARG A 147 -14.05 18.77 20.32
N HIS A 148 -14.11 17.45 20.12
CA HIS A 148 -13.10 16.69 19.37
C HIS A 148 -13.62 16.01 18.10
N GLU A 149 -14.94 15.95 17.90
CA GLU A 149 -15.55 15.24 16.78
C GLU A 149 -15.92 16.20 15.65
N LEU A 150 -15.58 15.84 14.41
CA LEU A 150 -15.89 16.60 13.21
C LEU A 150 -17.28 16.23 12.68
N ASN A 151 -18.03 17.22 12.20
CA ASN A 151 -19.29 16.98 11.52
C ASN A 151 -19.04 16.67 10.04
N ILE A 152 -18.60 15.44 9.74
CA ILE A 152 -18.14 15.02 8.39
C ILE A 152 -19.20 15.27 7.31
N GLU A 153 -20.47 14.95 7.57
CA GLU A 153 -21.58 15.17 6.65
C GLU A 153 -21.71 16.65 6.27
N THR A 154 -21.75 17.53 7.28
CA THR A 154 -21.84 18.98 7.07
C THR A 154 -20.60 19.53 6.36
N ILE A 155 -19.41 19.04 6.72
CA ILE A 155 -18.17 19.44 6.05
C ILE A 155 -18.21 19.05 4.57
N SER A 156 -18.58 17.82 4.25
CA SER A 156 -18.67 17.31 2.88
C SER A 156 -19.68 18.11 2.06
N ASP A 157 -20.88 18.35 2.59
CA ASP A 157 -21.93 19.12 1.93
C ASP A 157 -21.50 20.56 1.63
N LEU A 158 -20.85 21.23 2.59
CA LEU A 158 -20.39 22.60 2.42
C LEU A 158 -19.20 22.70 1.48
N MET A 159 -18.26 21.74 1.51
CA MET A 159 -17.17 21.64 0.54
C MET A 159 -17.72 21.54 -0.89
N ALA A 160 -18.73 20.69 -1.11
CA ALA A 160 -19.39 20.54 -2.41
C ALA A 160 -20.13 21.82 -2.85
N LYS A 161 -20.92 22.43 -1.95
CA LYS A 161 -21.66 23.68 -2.21
C LYS A 161 -20.73 24.83 -2.60
N LEU A 162 -19.58 24.93 -1.95
CA LEU A 162 -18.57 25.96 -2.21
C LEU A 162 -17.58 25.57 -3.33
N ARG A 163 -17.76 24.39 -3.96
CA ARG A 163 -16.87 23.84 -5.01
C ARG A 163 -15.40 23.81 -4.60
N LEU A 164 -15.15 23.51 -3.32
CA LEU A 164 -13.79 23.35 -2.79
C LEU A 164 -13.26 21.95 -3.12
N GLU A 165 -11.97 21.86 -3.44
CA GLU A 165 -11.32 20.58 -3.69
C GLU A 165 -11.20 19.78 -2.39
N ALA A 166 -11.87 18.62 -2.34
CA ALA A 166 -11.86 17.73 -1.19
C ALA A 166 -10.68 16.76 -1.25
N VAL A 167 -9.96 16.67 -0.14
CA VAL A 167 -8.96 15.61 0.08
C VAL A 167 -9.71 14.30 0.35
N LYS A 168 -9.35 13.26 -0.40
CA LYS A 168 -9.87 11.90 -0.22
C LYS A 168 -8.75 10.95 0.20
N PRO A 169 -8.98 9.99 1.11
CA PRO A 169 -8.01 8.95 1.41
C PRO A 169 -7.75 8.08 0.17
N LEU A 170 -6.64 7.35 0.12
CA LEU A 170 -6.36 6.43 -0.99
C LEU A 170 -7.34 5.25 -0.97
N TYR A 171 -7.66 4.78 0.23
CA TYR A 171 -8.63 3.73 0.52
C TYR A 171 -9.20 3.93 1.93
N THR A 172 -10.36 3.33 2.16
CA THR A 172 -11.12 3.41 3.41
C THR A 172 -11.00 2.12 4.23
N PRO A 173 -11.43 2.09 5.50
CA PRO A 173 -11.44 0.85 6.28
C PRO A 173 -12.23 -0.30 5.63
N PRO A 174 -13.40 -0.06 5.00
CA PRO A 174 -14.08 -1.09 4.19
C PRO A 174 -13.25 -1.59 3.00
N ASP A 175 -12.52 -0.70 2.31
CA ASP A 175 -11.64 -1.11 1.21
C ASP A 175 -10.49 -2.00 1.73
N ALA A 176 -9.90 -1.65 2.89
CA ALA A 176 -8.86 -2.44 3.52
C ALA A 176 -9.39 -3.83 3.95
N ALA A 177 -10.57 -3.88 4.57
CA ALA A 177 -11.23 -5.13 4.95
C ALA A 177 -11.53 -6.01 3.72
N LYS A 178 -12.00 -5.42 2.63
CA LYS A 178 -12.19 -6.13 1.36
C LYS A 178 -10.86 -6.64 0.81
N ALA A 179 -9.79 -5.85 0.87
CA ALA A 179 -8.48 -6.26 0.37
C ALA A 179 -7.94 -7.49 1.12
N LEU A 180 -8.19 -7.59 2.42
CA LEU A 180 -7.76 -8.73 3.24
C LEU A 180 -8.39 -10.07 2.80
N THR A 181 -9.53 -10.06 2.11
CA THR A 181 -10.15 -11.30 1.58
C THR A 181 -9.40 -11.89 0.39
N TYR A 182 -8.45 -11.15 -0.20
CA TYR A 182 -7.62 -11.61 -1.31
C TYR A 182 -6.33 -12.29 -0.84
N PHE A 183 -6.02 -12.24 0.46
CA PHE A 183 -4.79 -12.83 1.01
C PHE A 183 -4.90 -14.36 1.09
N ASP A 184 -3.88 -15.02 0.56
CA ASP A 184 -3.73 -16.48 0.53
C ASP A 184 -2.38 -16.87 1.17
N PRO A 185 -2.34 -17.21 2.47
CA PRO A 185 -1.10 -17.33 3.23
C PRO A 185 -0.50 -18.75 3.25
N TYR A 186 0.83 -18.84 3.12
CA TYR A 186 1.60 -20.09 3.09
C TYR A 186 2.71 -20.12 4.17
N PRO A 187 3.18 -21.29 4.60
CA PRO A 187 4.39 -21.40 5.42
C PRO A 187 5.65 -21.18 4.57
N TYR A 188 6.77 -20.92 5.23
CA TYR A 188 8.09 -20.95 4.59
C TYR A 188 8.40 -22.33 3.99
N ARG A 189 9.28 -22.36 3.00
CA ARG A 189 9.79 -23.56 2.31
C ARG A 189 8.71 -24.43 1.64
N GLN A 190 7.49 -23.94 1.53
CA GLN A 190 6.43 -24.56 0.74
C GLN A 190 6.37 -23.87 -0.63
N LYS A 191 6.43 -24.69 -1.68
CA LYS A 191 6.20 -24.24 -3.06
C LYS A 191 4.70 -23.99 -3.26
N VAL A 192 4.37 -22.83 -3.81
CA VAL A 192 3.00 -22.42 -4.16
C VAL A 192 2.95 -21.94 -5.60
N ASP A 193 1.92 -22.35 -6.34
CA ASP A 193 1.66 -21.83 -7.68
C ASP A 193 1.09 -20.42 -7.60
N ILE A 194 1.71 -19.48 -8.31
CA ILE A 194 1.35 -18.04 -8.36
C ILE A 194 0.90 -17.61 -9.77
N GLY A 195 0.63 -18.59 -10.63
CA GLY A 195 0.25 -18.43 -12.02
C GLY A 195 0.17 -19.79 -12.71
N THR A 196 -0.05 -19.80 -14.01
CA THR A 196 -0.07 -21.04 -14.80
C THR A 196 1.32 -21.59 -15.09
N GLN A 197 2.33 -20.72 -15.10
CA GLN A 197 3.72 -21.06 -15.41
C GLN A 197 4.68 -20.55 -14.33
N MET A 198 4.17 -20.09 -13.20
CA MET A 198 4.96 -19.47 -12.14
C MET A 198 4.65 -20.07 -10.77
N SER A 199 5.69 -20.23 -9.96
CA SER A 199 5.59 -20.67 -8.57
C SER A 199 6.50 -19.83 -7.68
N CYS A 200 6.18 -19.75 -6.39
CA CYS A 200 6.96 -19.06 -5.36
C CYS A 200 7.29 -20.03 -4.22
N THR A 201 8.48 -19.88 -3.63
CA THR A 201 8.84 -20.45 -2.33
C THR A 201 9.34 -19.32 -1.44
N PHE A 202 8.82 -19.23 -0.22
CA PHE A 202 9.27 -18.23 0.76
C PHE A 202 10.37 -18.78 1.67
N TYR A 203 11.40 -17.98 1.90
CA TYR A 203 12.46 -18.21 2.89
C TYR A 203 12.48 -17.07 3.90
N ASP A 204 12.89 -17.31 5.14
CA ASP A 204 12.87 -16.28 6.18
C ASP A 204 13.85 -15.14 5.84
N ALA A 205 13.37 -13.90 5.81
CA ALA A 205 14.21 -12.72 5.55
C ALA A 205 14.78 -12.12 6.83
N GLY A 206 14.31 -12.53 8.02
CA GLY A 206 14.78 -12.03 9.31
C GLY A 206 14.51 -10.55 9.61
N HIS A 207 13.75 -9.84 8.76
CA HIS A 207 13.52 -8.39 8.87
C HIS A 207 12.42 -8.03 9.87
N ILE A 208 11.24 -8.63 9.68
CA ILE A 208 10.12 -8.59 10.62
C ILE A 208 9.47 -9.97 10.68
N LEU A 209 8.59 -10.18 11.66
CA LEU A 209 7.86 -11.43 11.79
C LEU A 209 7.08 -11.73 10.50
N GLY A 210 7.39 -12.84 9.85
CA GLY A 210 6.76 -13.24 8.58
C GLY A 210 7.43 -12.68 7.33
N SER A 211 8.46 -11.84 7.45
CA SER A 211 9.19 -11.34 6.28
C SER A 211 9.82 -12.48 5.48
N ALA A 212 9.80 -12.35 4.16
CA ALA A 212 10.24 -13.40 3.28
C ALA A 212 11.09 -12.93 2.11
N ILE A 213 12.21 -13.64 1.90
CA ILE A 213 12.86 -13.76 0.60
C ILE A 213 11.94 -14.62 -0.28
N SER A 214 11.55 -14.10 -1.43
CA SER A 214 10.62 -14.72 -2.37
C SER A 214 11.39 -15.32 -3.55
N MET A 215 11.47 -16.65 -3.59
CA MET A 215 12.07 -17.38 -4.71
C MET A 215 11.00 -17.72 -5.75
N VAL A 216 11.01 -16.98 -6.87
CA VAL A 216 10.04 -17.16 -7.95
C VAL A 216 10.66 -17.96 -9.08
N THR A 217 10.04 -19.08 -9.43
CA THR A 217 10.40 -19.87 -10.61
C THR A 217 9.34 -19.69 -11.70
N ALA A 218 9.75 -19.24 -12.88
CA ALA A 218 8.91 -19.12 -14.07
C ALA A 218 9.36 -20.11 -15.16
N SER A 219 8.43 -20.88 -15.71
CA SER A 219 8.67 -21.78 -16.85
C SER A 219 8.38 -21.04 -18.16
N VAL A 220 9.42 -20.80 -18.97
CA VAL A 220 9.32 -20.08 -20.25
C VAL A 220 10.02 -20.88 -21.34
N ASN A 221 9.29 -21.26 -22.39
CA ASN A 221 9.81 -22.03 -23.52
C ASN A 221 10.56 -23.31 -23.10
N GLY A 222 10.08 -24.00 -22.06
CA GLY A 222 10.70 -25.23 -21.54
C GLY A 222 11.92 -24.99 -20.63
N ARG A 223 12.34 -23.75 -20.42
CA ARG A 223 13.39 -23.38 -19.45
C ARG A 223 12.78 -22.83 -18.17
N ALA A 224 13.25 -23.30 -17.02
CA ALA A 224 12.96 -22.67 -15.74
C ALA A 224 13.90 -21.48 -15.53
N LEU A 225 13.32 -20.29 -15.32
CA LEU A 225 14.03 -19.07 -14.93
C LEU A 225 13.70 -18.76 -13.48
N LYS A 226 14.73 -18.47 -12.67
CA LYS A 226 14.59 -18.24 -11.23
C LYS A 226 14.93 -16.80 -10.88
N ILE A 227 14.03 -16.15 -10.18
CA ILE A 227 14.16 -14.79 -9.64
C ILE A 227 14.16 -14.90 -8.13
N CYS A 228 15.21 -14.43 -7.48
CA CYS A 228 15.23 -14.21 -6.05
C CYS A 228 14.89 -12.74 -5.79
N PHE A 229 13.80 -12.49 -5.08
CA PHE A 229 13.44 -11.16 -4.59
C PHE A 229 13.62 -11.13 -3.09
N SER A 230 14.54 -10.30 -2.59
CA SER A 230 14.88 -10.31 -1.16
C SER A 230 13.75 -9.81 -0.27
N GLY A 231 12.90 -8.91 -0.78
CA GLY A 231 12.20 -7.98 0.11
C GLY A 231 13.21 -7.16 0.91
N ASP A 232 12.90 -6.89 2.16
CA ASP A 232 13.86 -6.33 3.10
C ASP A 232 14.54 -7.47 3.89
N ILE A 233 15.86 -7.37 4.07
CA ILE A 233 16.69 -8.34 4.76
C ILE A 233 17.02 -7.83 6.16
N GLY A 234 16.75 -8.68 7.15
CA GLY A 234 17.08 -8.42 8.54
C GLY A 234 18.57 -8.38 8.84
N ARG A 235 18.89 -7.87 10.02
CA ARG A 235 20.24 -8.02 10.58
C ARG A 235 20.31 -9.31 11.40
N PHE A 236 21.49 -9.90 11.46
CA PHE A 236 21.78 -11.06 12.29
C PHE A 236 21.67 -10.74 13.80
N ASP A 237 21.52 -11.81 14.59
CA ASP A 237 21.55 -11.83 16.05
C ASP A 237 20.48 -10.96 16.72
N LYS A 238 19.26 -10.94 16.15
CA LYS A 238 18.13 -10.23 16.75
C LYS A 238 17.43 -11.07 17.82
N PRO A 239 17.02 -10.49 18.97
CA PRO A 239 16.46 -11.28 20.07
C PRO A 239 15.13 -12.01 19.78
N ILE A 240 14.33 -11.53 18.82
CA ILE A 240 12.95 -12.00 18.56
C ILE A 240 12.80 -12.62 17.16
N LEU A 241 13.70 -12.28 16.25
CA LEU A 241 13.62 -12.70 14.85
C LEU A 241 14.72 -13.71 14.58
N ASN A 242 14.44 -14.69 13.72
CA ASN A 242 15.49 -15.54 13.18
C ASN A 242 16.41 -14.71 12.29
N ASP A 243 17.64 -15.19 12.13
CA ASP A 243 18.54 -14.65 11.13
C ASP A 243 17.99 -14.86 9.71
N PRO A 244 18.33 -13.97 8.76
CA PRO A 244 18.00 -14.19 7.36
C PRO A 244 18.53 -15.54 6.86
N GLU A 245 17.74 -16.23 6.06
CA GLU A 245 18.08 -17.55 5.54
C GLU A 245 19.34 -17.51 4.67
N LEU A 246 20.30 -18.38 4.99
CA LEU A 246 21.53 -18.59 4.20
C LEU A 246 21.54 -19.93 3.47
N VAL A 247 20.67 -20.88 3.86
CA VAL A 247 20.66 -22.25 3.35
C VAL A 247 19.39 -22.53 2.56
N PHE A 248 19.47 -22.26 1.26
CA PHE A 248 18.39 -22.52 0.31
C PHE A 248 18.34 -24.00 -0.10
N ALA A 249 17.12 -24.48 -0.42
CA ALA A 249 16.94 -25.82 -0.99
C ALA A 249 17.75 -25.92 -2.30
N GLU A 250 18.26 -27.12 -2.62
CA GLU A 250 19.12 -27.31 -3.81
C GLU A 250 18.47 -26.80 -5.09
N ALA A 251 17.15 -27.03 -5.25
CA ALA A 251 16.37 -26.54 -6.38
C ALA A 251 16.31 -25.01 -6.48
N ASP A 252 16.65 -24.26 -5.43
CA ASP A 252 16.51 -22.81 -5.34
C ASP A 252 17.87 -22.07 -5.23
N ARG A 253 19.00 -22.77 -5.44
CA ARG A 253 20.35 -22.17 -5.31
C ARG A 253 20.82 -21.42 -6.56
N ASP A 254 20.45 -21.90 -7.74
CA ASP A 254 20.85 -21.28 -9.01
C ASP A 254 19.84 -20.22 -9.42
N VAL A 255 20.14 -18.94 -9.20
CA VAL A 255 19.26 -17.82 -9.55
C VAL A 255 19.71 -17.16 -10.86
N ASP A 256 18.78 -16.90 -11.77
CA ASP A 256 19.06 -16.16 -13.00
C ASP A 256 19.01 -14.64 -12.77
N LEU A 257 18.23 -14.18 -11.78
CA LEU A 257 18.11 -12.77 -11.40
C LEU A 257 17.95 -12.62 -9.89
N LEU A 258 18.74 -11.75 -9.29
CA LEU A 258 18.59 -11.30 -7.90
C LEU A 258 18.11 -9.84 -7.89
N ILE A 259 16.95 -9.60 -7.28
CA ILE A 259 16.42 -8.27 -6.99
C ILE A 259 16.56 -8.09 -5.48
N MET A 260 17.52 -7.27 -5.07
CA MET A 260 17.82 -7.04 -3.66
C MET A 260 17.60 -5.59 -3.24
N GLU A 261 17.18 -5.41 -2.00
CA GLU A 261 17.24 -4.09 -1.37
C GLU A 261 18.68 -3.56 -1.27
N SER A 262 18.82 -2.26 -1.04
CA SER A 262 20.11 -1.58 -0.90
C SER A 262 20.01 -0.40 0.07
N THR A 263 19.30 -0.60 1.19
CA THR A 263 19.03 0.47 2.16
C THR A 263 20.30 0.98 2.85
N TYR A 264 21.30 0.12 3.05
CA TYR A 264 22.56 0.39 3.76
C TYR A 264 23.79 0.19 2.87
#